data_AF-A0A817UPU2-F1
#
_entry.id   AF-A0A817UPU2-F1
#
_cell.length_a   1.000
_cell.length_b   1.000
_cell.length_c   1.000
_cell.angle_alpha   90.00
_cell.angle_beta   90.00
_cell.angle_gamma   90.00
#
_symmetry.space_group_name_H-M   'P 1'
#
loop_
_entity.id
_entity.type
_entity.pdbx_description
1 polymer ?
#
loop_
_entity_poly.entity_id
_entity_poly.type
_entity_poly.pdbx_seq_one_letter_code
_entity_poly.pdbx_strand_id
1 'polypeptide(L)'
;MLNVEKLSLQLSVIRAERSYIGGNQLYEEILNYLPRLNKFMFNIHTHIVNTGIEIDLPSDDDIRNSFIKRGFQSVGTCIDKRFINHGCNCHIYSLPYLFCDFLFMSSCFQGGKFDKVRMLMILDRYPFEHKLFKIISEDFPFLQKLIILNFNAQ
;
A
#
# COMPACT_ATOMS: atom_id res chain seq x y z
N MET A 1 28.77 -2.22 -6.15
CA MET A 1 27.51 -2.89 -6.56
C MET A 1 27.08 -3.81 -5.44
N LEU A 2 25.82 -3.73 -5.02
CA LEU A 2 25.28 -4.60 -3.97
C LEU A 2 24.97 -5.98 -4.55
N ASN A 3 25.45 -7.04 -3.90
CA ASN A 3 25.27 -8.43 -4.33
C ASN A 3 24.03 -9.06 -3.68
N VAL A 4 22.86 -8.46 -3.90
CA VAL A 4 21.59 -8.91 -3.31
C VAL A 4 20.79 -9.65 -4.38
N GLU A 5 20.49 -10.93 -4.11
CA GLU A 5 19.68 -11.76 -5.00
C GLU A 5 18.19 -11.72 -4.65
N LYS A 6 17.86 -11.53 -3.36
CA LYS A 6 16.49 -11.51 -2.84
C LYS A 6 16.29 -10.33 -1.91
N LEU A 7 15.20 -9.60 -2.09
CA LEU A 7 14.84 -8.46 -1.26
C LEU A 7 13.34 -8.44 -0.99
N SER A 8 12.96 -8.27 0.27
CA SER A 8 11.60 -7.95 0.70
C SER A 8 11.62 -6.54 1.26
N LEU A 9 10.94 -5.61 0.59
CA LEU A 9 10.94 -4.19 0.93
C LEU A 9 9.60 -3.80 1.56
N GLN A 10 9.62 -3.33 2.81
CA GLN A 10 8.52 -2.56 3.39
C GLN A 10 8.94 -1.10 3.42
N LEU A 11 8.19 -0.24 2.74
CA LEU A 11 8.49 1.18 2.64
C LEU A 11 7.24 1.99 2.99
N SER A 12 7.34 2.87 3.97
CA SER A 12 6.29 3.84 4.28
C SER A 12 6.88 5.24 4.19
N VAL A 13 6.33 6.07 3.30
CA VAL A 13 6.80 7.44 3.08
C VAL A 13 5.68 8.44 3.26
N ILE A 14 6.03 9.59 3.83
CA ILE A 14 5.17 10.77 3.89
C ILE A 14 5.74 11.78 2.91
N ARG A 15 4.92 12.29 1.99
CA ARG A 15 5.33 13.23 0.95
C ARG A 15 4.50 14.51 1.03
N ALA A 16 5.19 15.65 1.00
CA ALA A 16 4.58 16.92 0.63
C ALA A 16 4.44 17.04 -0.89
N GLU A 17 5.28 16.31 -1.64
CA GLU A 17 5.20 16.17 -3.09
C GLU A 17 3.96 15.39 -3.51
N ARG A 18 3.40 15.82 -4.65
CA ARG A 18 2.04 15.46 -5.10
C ARG A 18 2.02 14.19 -5.95
N SER A 19 2.81 13.20 -5.58
CA SER A 19 2.93 11.95 -6.34
C SER A 19 3.13 10.76 -5.42
N TYR A 20 2.43 9.67 -5.74
CA TYR A 20 2.71 8.37 -5.15
C TYR A 20 4.00 7.79 -5.74
N ILE A 21 4.62 6.87 -5.00
CA ILE A 21 5.72 6.07 -5.56
C ILE A 21 5.17 5.19 -6.67
N GLY A 22 5.57 5.49 -7.91
CA GLY A 22 5.28 4.68 -9.09
C GLY A 22 6.40 3.68 -9.40
N GLY A 23 6.14 2.80 -10.38
CA GLY A 23 7.10 1.77 -10.78
C GLY A 23 8.41 2.35 -11.35
N ASN A 24 8.35 3.49 -12.03
CA ASN A 24 9.54 4.18 -12.55
C ASN A 24 10.49 4.60 -11.42
N GLN A 25 9.93 5.28 -10.42
CA GLN A 25 10.70 5.77 -9.29
C GLN A 25 11.35 4.62 -8.52
N LEU A 26 10.56 3.56 -8.23
CA LEU A 26 11.09 2.37 -7.55
C LEU A 26 12.24 1.73 -8.34
N TYR A 27 12.11 1.64 -9.66
CA TYR A 27 13.14 1.09 -10.52
C TYR A 27 14.41 1.94 -10.51
N GLU A 28 14.28 3.24 -10.73
CA GLU A 28 15.41 4.16 -10.88
C GLU A 28 16.16 4.36 -9.56
N GLU A 29 15.45 4.46 -8.44
CA GLU A 29 16.05 4.76 -7.14
C GLU A 29 16.57 3.52 -6.39
N ILE A 30 15.99 2.33 -6.64
CA ILE A 30 16.33 1.12 -5.88
C ILE A 30 16.85 0.02 -6.81
N LEU A 31 16.05 -0.39 -7.79
CA LEU A 31 16.29 -1.66 -8.49
C LEU A 31 17.44 -1.59 -9.49
N ASN A 32 17.65 -0.43 -10.12
CA ASN A 32 18.76 -0.22 -11.05
C ASN A 32 20.14 -0.42 -10.38
N TYR A 33 20.21 -0.29 -9.05
CA TYR A 33 21.44 -0.52 -8.27
C TYR A 33 21.60 -1.97 -7.78
N LEU A 34 20.63 -2.85 -8.07
CA LEU A 34 20.57 -4.25 -7.64
C LEU A 34 20.48 -5.20 -8.85
N PRO A 35 21.48 -5.24 -9.74
CA PRO A 35 21.41 -5.98 -11.01
C PRO A 35 21.30 -7.51 -10.87
N ARG A 36 21.58 -8.05 -9.68
CA ARG A 36 21.48 -9.49 -9.38
C ARG A 36 20.16 -9.87 -8.68
N LEU A 37 19.29 -8.89 -8.44
CA LEU A 37 18.03 -9.12 -7.74
C LEU A 37 17.08 -9.93 -8.63
N ASN A 38 16.88 -11.19 -8.26
CA ASN A 38 16.01 -12.12 -9.00
C ASN A 38 14.67 -12.36 -8.30
N LYS A 39 14.58 -12.08 -7.00
CA LYS A 39 13.33 -12.11 -6.24
C LYS A 39 13.14 -10.82 -5.49
N PHE A 40 12.11 -10.08 -5.88
CA PHE A 40 11.75 -8.84 -5.25
C PHE A 40 10.29 -8.89 -4.83
N MET A 41 10.07 -8.60 -3.55
CA MET A 41 8.75 -8.39 -2.98
C MET A 41 8.71 -7.02 -2.34
N PHE A 42 7.57 -6.37 -2.40
CA PHE A 42 7.41 -5.07 -1.79
C PHE A 42 6.01 -4.88 -1.19
N ASN A 43 5.96 -4.02 -0.17
CA ASN A 43 4.78 -3.37 0.34
C ASN A 43 5.13 -1.89 0.53
N ILE A 44 4.59 -1.03 -0.32
CA ILE A 44 4.90 0.39 -0.36
C ILE A 44 3.65 1.17 0.01
N HIS A 45 3.75 1.95 1.08
CA HIS A 45 2.75 2.89 1.53
C HIS A 45 3.25 4.31 1.28
N THR A 46 2.45 5.13 0.59
CA THR A 46 2.69 6.56 0.44
C THR A 46 1.53 7.35 1.01
N HIS A 47 1.83 8.23 1.96
CA HIS A 47 0.90 9.24 2.46
C HIS A 47 1.28 10.60 1.87
N ILE A 48 0.38 11.20 1.09
CA ILE A 48 0.55 12.58 0.60
C ILE A 48 -0.13 13.52 1.58
N VAL A 49 0.59 14.52 2.10
CA VAL A 49 0.03 15.54 2.99
C VAL A 49 -0.76 16.57 2.17
N ASN A 50 -1.96 16.94 2.61
CA ASN A 50 -2.72 17.99 1.93
C ASN A 50 -2.02 19.35 2.03
N THR A 51 -1.85 20.03 0.89
CA THR A 51 -1.30 21.39 0.79
C THR A 51 -2.36 22.45 0.48
N GLY A 52 -3.65 22.09 0.46
CA GLY A 52 -4.78 23.00 0.24
C GLY A 52 -5.11 23.29 -1.23
N ILE A 53 -4.57 22.50 -2.17
CA ILE A 53 -4.78 22.67 -3.62
C ILE A 53 -5.35 21.36 -4.16
N GLU A 54 -6.38 21.43 -5.02
CA GLU A 54 -6.90 20.26 -5.73
C GLU A 54 -5.82 19.67 -6.65
N ILE A 55 -5.65 18.35 -6.57
CA ILE A 55 -4.64 17.62 -7.32
C ILE A 55 -5.34 16.46 -8.02
N ASP A 56 -5.10 16.34 -9.32
CA ASP A 56 -5.43 15.14 -10.06
C ASP A 56 -4.44 14.03 -9.67
N LEU A 57 -4.83 13.22 -8.69
CA LEU A 57 -4.03 12.09 -8.23
C LEU A 57 -4.33 10.86 -9.10
N PRO A 58 -3.30 10.06 -9.45
CA PRO A 58 -3.47 8.88 -10.29
C PRO A 58 -4.47 7.89 -9.67
N SER A 59 -5.14 7.13 -10.52
CA SER A 59 -6.02 6.03 -10.11
C SER A 59 -5.23 4.79 -9.68
N ASP A 60 -5.92 3.82 -9.07
CA ASP A 60 -5.36 2.49 -8.80
C ASP A 60 -4.78 1.86 -10.06
N ASP A 61 -5.49 2.00 -11.20
CA ASP A 61 -5.06 1.49 -12.49
C ASP A 61 -3.79 2.17 -12.99
N ASP A 62 -3.68 3.49 -12.86
CA ASP A 62 -2.49 4.23 -13.29
C ASP A 62 -1.25 3.78 -12.52
N ILE A 63 -1.38 3.67 -11.19
CA ILE A 63 -0.30 3.22 -10.32
C ILE A 63 0.06 1.77 -10.60
N ARG A 64 -0.91 0.87 -10.66
CA ARG A 64 -0.71 -0.55 -11.02
C ARG A 64 -0.01 -0.69 -12.37
N ASN A 65 -0.49 0.02 -13.40
CA ASN A 65 0.07 -0.02 -14.74
C ASN A 65 1.52 0.48 -14.77
N SER A 66 1.88 1.46 -13.93
CA SER A 66 3.27 1.94 -13.83
C SER A 66 4.24 0.85 -13.37
N PHE A 67 3.78 -0.07 -12.52
CA PHE A 67 4.58 -1.22 -12.07
C PHE A 67 4.58 -2.35 -13.11
N ILE A 68 3.43 -2.66 -13.71
CA ILE A 68 3.35 -3.68 -14.76
C ILE A 68 4.28 -3.34 -15.94
N LYS A 69 4.33 -2.07 -16.35
CA LYS A 69 5.26 -1.58 -17.39
C LYS A 69 6.74 -1.78 -17.05
N ARG A 70 7.08 -1.98 -15.77
CA ARG A 70 8.44 -2.29 -15.29
C ARG A 70 8.67 -3.78 -15.05
N GLY A 71 7.75 -4.64 -15.47
CA GLY A 71 7.89 -6.10 -15.42
C GLY A 71 7.33 -6.76 -14.17
N PHE A 72 6.64 -6.00 -13.29
CA PHE A 72 5.95 -6.61 -12.14
C PHE A 72 4.67 -7.30 -12.59
N GLN A 73 4.64 -8.62 -12.52
CA GLN A 73 3.55 -9.43 -13.09
C GLN A 73 2.24 -9.35 -12.29
N SER A 74 2.30 -9.22 -10.97
CA SER A 74 1.10 -9.16 -10.12
C SER A 74 1.32 -8.20 -8.95
N VAL A 75 0.50 -7.14 -8.94
CA VAL A 75 0.56 -6.09 -7.92
C VAL A 75 -0.86 -5.76 -7.46
N GLY A 76 -1.03 -5.62 -6.16
CA GLY A 76 -2.24 -5.06 -5.57
C GLY A 76 -2.04 -3.57 -5.33
N THR A 77 -3.12 -2.81 -5.46
CA THR A 77 -3.16 -1.38 -5.15
C THR A 77 -4.37 -1.05 -4.32
N CYS A 78 -4.26 -0.02 -3.49
CA CYS A 78 -5.40 0.59 -2.82
C CYS A 78 -5.11 2.07 -2.64
N ILE A 79 -5.86 2.93 -3.33
CA ILE A 79 -5.79 4.37 -3.16
C ILE A 79 -7.00 4.87 -2.38
N ASP A 80 -6.75 5.52 -1.24
CA ASP A 80 -7.78 6.23 -0.50
C ASP A 80 -7.77 7.72 -0.85
N LYS A 81 -8.70 8.09 -1.73
CA LYS A 81 -8.96 9.48 -2.11
C LYS A 81 -10.08 10.14 -1.29
N ARG A 82 -10.68 9.45 -0.30
CA ARG A 82 -11.78 10.04 0.50
C ARG A 82 -11.31 11.21 1.37
N PHE A 83 -9.99 11.37 1.49
CA PHE A 83 -9.35 12.37 2.33
C PHE A 83 -8.59 13.43 1.54
N ILE A 84 -9.05 13.88 0.36
CA ILE A 84 -8.38 14.94 -0.42
C ILE A 84 -8.02 16.15 0.47
N ASN A 85 -8.90 16.53 1.40
CA ASN A 85 -8.69 17.65 2.32
C ASN A 85 -7.71 17.37 3.49
N HIS A 86 -7.29 16.13 3.69
CA HIS A 86 -6.45 15.71 4.82
C HIS A 86 -5.26 14.84 4.42
N GLY A 87 -5.04 14.69 3.13
CA GLY A 87 -3.98 13.88 2.56
C GLY A 87 -4.52 12.55 2.04
N CYS A 88 -3.89 12.03 0.99
CA CYS A 88 -4.33 10.79 0.33
C CYS A 88 -3.33 9.67 0.61
N ASN A 89 -3.84 8.44 0.77
CA ASN A 89 -3.01 7.26 0.99
C ASN A 89 -3.00 6.41 -0.27
N CYS A 90 -1.84 5.85 -0.59
CA CYS A 90 -1.68 4.85 -1.63
C CYS A 90 -0.88 3.68 -1.06
N HIS A 91 -1.43 2.49 -1.22
CA HIS A 91 -0.72 1.23 -1.02
C HIS A 91 -0.48 0.58 -2.37
N ILE A 92 0.73 0.09 -2.59
CA ILE A 92 1.07 -0.80 -3.69
C ILE A 92 1.97 -1.92 -3.18
N TYR A 93 1.61 -3.16 -3.50
CA TYR A 93 2.26 -4.34 -2.93
C TYR A 93 2.30 -5.51 -3.91
N SER A 94 3.26 -6.41 -3.72
CA SER A 94 3.38 -7.63 -4.50
C SER A 94 2.28 -8.63 -4.17
N LEU A 95 1.83 -9.38 -5.18
CA LEU A 95 0.94 -10.52 -5.02
C LEU A 95 1.65 -11.83 -5.41
N PRO A 96 1.46 -12.94 -4.67
CA PRO A 96 0.73 -13.01 -3.39
C PRO A 96 1.41 -12.18 -2.29
N TYR A 97 0.63 -11.68 -1.33
CA TYR A 97 1.15 -10.89 -0.22
C TYR A 97 1.79 -11.82 0.83
N LEU A 98 3.09 -11.68 1.04
CA LEU A 98 3.86 -12.60 1.89
C LEU A 98 4.39 -12.00 3.19
N PHE A 99 4.09 -10.73 3.49
CA PHE A 99 4.46 -10.11 4.77
C PHE A 99 3.52 -10.55 5.89
N CYS A 100 4.03 -10.58 7.13
CA CYS A 100 3.25 -10.94 8.31
C CYS A 100 2.42 -9.78 8.87
N ASP A 101 2.70 -8.56 8.45
CA ASP A 101 2.03 -7.35 8.88
C ASP A 101 1.55 -6.57 7.66
N PHE A 102 0.38 -5.95 7.80
CA PHE A 102 -0.14 -4.99 6.84
C PHE A 102 -0.51 -3.72 7.61
N LEU A 103 0.36 -2.71 7.49
CA LEU A 103 0.23 -1.47 8.25
C LEU A 103 -0.39 -0.35 7.43
N PHE A 104 -1.12 0.55 8.10
CA PHE A 104 -1.70 1.78 7.54
C PHE A 104 -2.70 1.56 6.39
N MET A 105 -3.31 0.38 6.29
CA MET A 105 -4.37 0.13 5.32
C MET A 105 -5.58 1.01 5.63
N SER A 106 -6.28 1.51 4.62
CA SER A 106 -7.56 2.20 4.84
C SER A 106 -8.74 1.25 4.62
N SER A 107 -9.93 1.61 5.11
CA SER A 107 -11.15 0.84 4.86
C SER A 107 -11.61 0.82 3.39
N CYS A 108 -10.92 1.51 2.47
CA CYS A 108 -11.18 1.40 1.02
C CYS A 108 -10.72 0.08 0.41
N PHE A 109 -9.97 -0.74 1.14
CA PHE A 109 -9.47 -1.99 0.58
C PHE A 109 -10.66 -2.87 0.12
N GLN A 110 -10.55 -3.41 -1.09
CA GLN A 110 -11.68 -4.02 -1.80
C GLN A 110 -11.69 -5.55 -1.77
N GLY A 111 -10.89 -6.18 -0.91
CA GLY A 111 -10.77 -7.63 -0.93
C GLY A 111 -9.33 -8.13 -1.07
N GLY A 112 -9.11 -9.40 -0.74
CA GLY A 112 -7.91 -10.15 -1.10
C GLY A 112 -7.63 -11.29 -0.13
N LYS A 113 -6.87 -12.30 -0.54
CA LYS A 113 -6.42 -13.34 0.39
C LYS A 113 -5.04 -13.00 0.95
N PHE A 114 -5.00 -12.64 2.23
CA PHE A 114 -3.80 -12.26 2.95
C PHE A 114 -3.41 -13.31 4.01
N ASP A 115 -3.27 -14.57 3.57
CA ASP A 115 -3.06 -15.74 4.45
C ASP A 115 -1.80 -15.66 5.34
N LYS A 116 -0.84 -14.81 4.99
CA LYS A 116 0.41 -14.62 5.76
C LYS A 116 0.31 -13.51 6.80
N VAL A 117 -0.67 -12.62 6.69
CA VAL A 117 -0.83 -11.51 7.63
C VAL A 117 -1.32 -12.04 8.98
N ARG A 118 -0.68 -11.57 10.04
CA ARG A 118 -0.97 -11.82 11.46
C ARG A 118 -1.29 -10.53 12.19
N MET A 119 -0.81 -9.39 11.68
CA MET A 119 -1.05 -8.07 12.22
C MET A 119 -1.59 -7.14 11.15
N LEU A 120 -2.74 -6.53 11.41
CA LEU A 120 -3.37 -5.54 10.53
C LEU A 120 -3.54 -4.25 11.31
N MET A 121 -3.02 -3.15 10.75
CA MET A 121 -3.29 -1.81 11.26
C MET A 121 -4.10 -1.04 10.23
N ILE A 122 -5.33 -0.68 10.59
CA ILE A 122 -6.21 0.15 9.78
C ILE A 122 -6.16 1.59 10.28
N LEU A 123 -5.95 2.52 9.36
CA LEU A 123 -6.03 3.95 9.59
C LEU A 123 -7.27 4.49 8.90
N ASP A 124 -8.20 5.04 9.67
CA ASP A 124 -9.45 5.55 9.12
C ASP A 124 -9.94 6.81 9.85
N ARG A 125 -10.93 7.48 9.26
CA ARG A 125 -11.65 8.59 9.86
C ARG A 125 -13.17 8.45 9.73
N TYR A 126 -13.66 7.41 9.07
CA TYR A 126 -15.10 7.11 9.01
C TYR A 126 -15.52 6.17 10.14
N PRO A 127 -16.80 6.22 10.56
CA PRO A 127 -17.36 5.21 11.43
C PRO A 127 -17.20 3.82 10.83
N PHE A 128 -16.87 2.85 11.68
CA PHE A 128 -16.71 1.46 11.23
C PHE A 128 -18.08 0.81 11.08
N GLU A 129 -18.32 0.21 9.92
CA GLU A 129 -19.50 -0.61 9.68
C GLU A 129 -19.19 -2.09 9.89
N HIS A 130 -20.20 -2.87 10.27
CA HIS A 130 -20.10 -4.33 10.37
C HIS A 130 -19.51 -4.97 9.09
N LYS A 131 -19.80 -4.37 7.92
CA LYS A 131 -19.26 -4.81 6.63
C LYS A 131 -17.72 -4.81 6.59
N LEU A 132 -17.06 -3.84 7.24
CA LEU A 132 -15.60 -3.79 7.32
C LEU A 132 -15.04 -5.03 8.04
N PHE A 133 -15.60 -5.36 9.21
CA PHE A 133 -15.15 -6.52 9.99
C PHE A 133 -15.41 -7.84 9.28
N LYS A 134 -16.51 -7.93 8.52
CA LYS A 134 -16.77 -9.09 7.66
C LYS A 134 -15.66 -9.25 6.62
N ILE A 135 -15.33 -8.20 5.88
CA ILE A 135 -14.24 -8.24 4.88
C ILE A 135 -12.92 -8.62 5.57
N ILE A 136 -12.58 -8.01 6.72
CA ILE A 136 -11.36 -8.35 7.46
C ILE A 136 -11.33 -9.85 7.82
N SER A 137 -12.45 -10.42 8.27
CA SER A 137 -12.50 -11.84 8.66
C SER A 137 -12.35 -12.80 7.47
N GLU A 138 -12.83 -12.41 6.30
CA GLU A 138 -12.75 -13.21 5.07
C GLU A 138 -11.37 -13.13 4.42
N ASP A 139 -10.77 -11.94 4.44
CA ASP A 139 -9.52 -11.63 3.75
C ASP A 139 -8.27 -11.92 4.57
N PHE A 140 -8.38 -11.87 5.91
CA PHE A 140 -7.28 -12.09 6.85
C PHE A 140 -7.59 -13.28 7.79
N PRO A 141 -7.72 -14.51 7.26
CA PRO A 141 -8.24 -15.66 8.01
C PRO A 141 -7.39 -16.09 9.22
N PHE A 142 -6.15 -15.62 9.29
CA PHE A 142 -5.20 -15.95 10.37
C PHE A 142 -4.77 -14.70 11.18
N LEU A 143 -5.55 -13.63 11.14
CA LEU A 143 -5.26 -12.40 11.87
C LEU A 143 -5.22 -12.65 13.38
N GLN A 144 -4.14 -12.24 14.03
CA GLN A 144 -3.95 -12.37 15.48
C GLN A 144 -4.08 -11.02 16.19
N LYS A 145 -3.75 -9.92 15.48
CA LYS A 145 -3.77 -8.57 16.02
C LYS A 145 -4.38 -7.61 15.03
N LEU A 146 -5.48 -6.97 15.44
CA LEU A 146 -6.13 -5.89 14.71
C LEU A 146 -5.94 -4.60 15.51
N ILE A 147 -5.28 -3.61 14.90
CA ILE A 147 -5.22 -2.24 15.41
C ILE A 147 -6.06 -1.37 14.49
N ILE A 148 -6.96 -0.60 15.07
CA ILE A 148 -7.76 0.36 14.33
C ILE A 148 -7.54 1.73 14.96
N LEU A 149 -7.03 2.67 14.16
CA LEU A 149 -6.84 4.05 14.55
C LEU A 149 -7.87 4.90 13.83
N ASN A 150 -8.86 5.40 14.58
CA ASN A 150 -9.88 6.32 14.07
C ASN A 150 -9.63 7.72 14.60
N PHE A 151 -9.30 8.66 13.72
CA PHE A 151 -9.01 10.03 14.15
C PHE A 151 -10.26 10.92 14.29
N ASN A 152 -11.42 10.46 13.83
CA ASN A 152 -12.67 11.24 13.82
C ASN A 152 -13.87 10.42 14.35
N ALA A 153 -13.65 9.41 15.19
CA ALA A 153 -14.76 8.71 15.84
C ALA A 153 -15.51 9.68 16.77
N GLN A 154 -16.57 10.29 16.24
CA GLN A 154 -17.62 10.94 17.02
C GLN A 154 -18.67 9.90 17.41
#